data_AF-A0A7S2MEU9-F1
#
_entry.id   AF-A0A7S2MEU9-F1
#
_cell.length_a   1.000
_cell.length_b   1.000
_cell.length_c   1.000
_cell.angle_alpha   90.00
_cell.angle_beta   90.00
_cell.angle_gamma   90.00
#
_symmetry.space_group_name_H-M   'P 1'
#
loop_
_entity.id
_entity.type
_entity.pdbx_description
1 polymer ?
#
loop_
_entity_poly.entity_id
_entity_poly.type
_entity_poly.pdbx_seq_one_letter_code
_entity_poly.pdbx_strand_id
1 'polypeptide(L)'
;MPFFVGGASTFALLGLGVNATITDEDRKESPYWKQFIGPDKLNNVHPTEEQTVASTAIKVSSPEATGLQAYLDANRFSGPLPEAIAKSRFNDLLPAPANPEFKLAVIEFNVPGAANGGTDKGPNGHRIDSIPIANGVIKTGSSCEIIKYYDDKHDEFAAKVTDYDAVIVRINPGQLSQGTLPGTQKRFDDLMDSMISKNKLVWSSPRVQTSMGAKDALCCISGLSCGLVDTMAYYTPEELEAGFKKNCAFQPRVIKQNRGSAGEGIWLCWLQDKDYCKKYGDAYLEDTDVVKLMEMNDNHVEFHTVKEFLNFCVEGPDHPGAGTWNSAFPGKYLEGGREAGGQLVDQRLLPRIAEGEVRVLMVGDVVQMCIHKKPESGLSAVGGMSTYTYFLPGSKEYAGLEANLKKDMPSILKVLNLEGEPLPLLWTADFIPKDAEDGTPGVTEYVVGEFNCSCVGVSKFQAVCGGEKTLADVDDEGYFEACKLTDLMGAKAIDMLKAVKK
;
A
#
# COMPACT_ATOMS: atom_id res chain seq x y z
N MET A 1 50.91 -15.62 -3.23
CA MET A 1 51.04 -15.31 -1.79
C MET A 1 50.30 -14.00 -1.53
N PRO A 2 49.22 -14.02 -0.75
CA PRO A 2 48.33 -12.87 -0.53
C PRO A 2 48.71 -12.10 0.74
N PHE A 3 48.38 -10.82 0.84
CA PHE A 3 47.92 -10.18 2.08
C PHE A 3 47.17 -8.85 1.79
N PHE A 4 46.03 -8.75 2.47
CA PHE A 4 45.07 -7.67 2.71
C PHE A 4 45.56 -6.21 2.69
N VAL A 5 44.67 -5.28 2.29
CA VAL A 5 43.86 -4.29 3.07
C VAL A 5 42.91 -3.61 2.04
N GLY A 6 41.64 -3.25 2.23
CA GLY A 6 40.69 -3.17 3.34
C GLY A 6 39.59 -2.19 2.89
N GLY A 7 38.32 -2.47 3.20
CA GLY A 7 37.19 -1.64 2.79
C GLY A 7 35.85 -2.32 3.02
N ALA A 8 35.64 -2.87 4.22
CA ALA A 8 34.35 -3.40 4.64
C ALA A 8 33.48 -2.24 5.12
N SER A 9 32.49 -1.85 4.32
CA SER A 9 31.38 -1.02 4.78
C SER A 9 30.54 -1.86 5.73
N THR A 10 30.74 -1.67 7.03
CA THR A 10 30.02 -2.37 8.09
C THR A 10 28.59 -1.80 8.14
N PHE A 11 27.61 -2.54 7.62
CA PHE A 11 26.21 -2.32 7.95
C PHE A 11 26.01 -2.69 9.43
N ALA A 12 26.19 -1.72 10.31
CA ALA A 12 25.73 -1.81 11.68
C ALA A 12 24.26 -1.35 11.74
N LEU A 13 23.33 -2.20 11.30
CA LEU A 13 21.95 -2.10 11.78
C LEU A 13 21.90 -2.84 13.12
N LEU A 14 21.95 -2.07 14.20
CA LEU A 14 21.77 -2.54 15.55
C LEU A 14 20.47 -3.34 15.64
N GLY A 15 20.60 -4.64 15.88
CA GLY A 15 19.54 -5.45 16.43
C GLY A 15 19.23 -4.95 17.84
N LEU A 16 18.00 -4.50 18.04
CA LEU A 16 17.36 -4.59 19.34
C LEU A 16 16.61 -5.92 19.36
N GLY A 17 17.35 -6.98 19.68
CA GLY A 17 16.75 -8.19 20.20
C GLY A 17 16.09 -7.88 21.55
N VAL A 18 14.86 -8.36 21.72
CA VAL A 18 14.14 -8.54 22.98
C VAL A 18 14.20 -7.35 23.96
N ASN A 19 13.37 -6.33 23.75
CA ASN A 19 13.02 -5.40 24.83
C ASN A 19 11.65 -5.81 25.43
N ALA A 20 11.67 -6.34 26.65
CA ALA A 20 10.53 -6.22 27.55
C ALA A 20 10.21 -4.71 27.69
N THR A 21 8.98 -4.23 27.53
CA THR A 21 7.82 -4.46 28.44
C THR A 21 6.52 -3.95 27.79
N ILE A 22 5.43 -4.73 27.79
CA ILE A 22 4.08 -4.13 27.76
C ILE A 22 3.92 -3.35 29.07
N THR A 23 3.34 -2.14 28.98
CA THR A 23 2.64 -1.38 30.01
C THR A 23 1.87 -0.25 29.30
N ASP A 24 0.83 0.39 29.84
CA ASP A 24 0.99 1.46 30.83
C ASP A 24 0.36 0.95 32.13
N GLU A 25 1.08 0.11 32.89
CA GLU A 25 0.60 -0.91 33.84
C GLU A 25 -0.31 -1.95 33.18
N ASP A 26 0.25 -2.56 32.14
CA ASP A 26 -0.31 -3.54 31.20
C ASP A 26 -1.66 -3.16 30.58
N ARG A 27 -1.94 -1.85 30.64
CA ARG A 27 -3.01 -1.07 29.99
C ARG A 27 -4.41 -1.73 29.99
N LYS A 28 -5.03 -2.00 31.13
CA LYS A 28 -4.61 -1.86 32.53
C LYS A 28 -5.29 -2.95 33.37
N GLU A 29 -5.19 -4.22 32.94
CA GLU A 29 -5.79 -5.49 33.46
C GLU A 29 -6.68 -6.25 32.42
N SER A 30 -6.18 -6.55 31.21
CA SER A 30 -6.94 -7.14 30.08
C SER A 30 -7.62 -8.49 30.38
N PRO A 31 -8.95 -8.58 30.23
CA PRO A 31 -9.54 -9.71 29.47
C PRO A 31 -10.36 -9.16 28.30
N TYR A 32 -9.67 -8.56 27.31
CA TYR A 32 -10.20 -7.75 26.19
C TYR A 32 -10.64 -6.30 26.57
N TRP A 33 -10.23 -5.86 27.75
CA TRP A 33 -10.45 -4.54 28.40
C TRP A 33 -11.90 -4.10 28.72
N LYS A 34 -12.84 -5.06 28.85
CA LYS A 34 -14.28 -4.89 29.20
C LYS A 34 -15.22 -4.71 28.00
N GLN A 35 -15.11 -5.62 27.02
CA GLN A 35 -16.17 -6.12 26.12
C GLN A 35 -17.01 -5.14 25.27
N PHE A 36 -16.59 -3.89 24.97
CA PHE A 36 -17.48 -2.78 24.52
C PHE A 36 -18.32 -2.25 25.72
N ILE A 37 -18.12 -1.00 26.12
CA ILE A 37 -18.61 -0.47 27.42
C ILE A 37 -20.13 -0.17 27.39
N GLY A 38 -20.98 -1.16 27.69
CA GLY A 38 -22.43 -1.04 27.99
C GLY A 38 -23.25 -2.27 27.54
N PRO A 39 -24.27 -2.74 28.29
CA PRO A 39 -25.09 -3.86 27.86
C PRO A 39 -25.96 -3.41 26.67
N ASP A 40 -26.08 -4.27 25.67
CA ASP A 40 -26.84 -4.09 24.42
C ASP A 40 -26.11 -3.30 23.32
N LYS A 41 -25.58 -4.04 22.32
CA LYS A 41 -26.00 -3.99 20.90
C LYS A 41 -25.05 -4.78 20.00
N LEU A 42 -25.19 -6.10 20.05
CA LEU A 42 -25.07 -6.96 18.87
C LEU A 42 -26.49 -7.38 18.52
N ASN A 43 -27.28 -6.46 17.95
CA ASN A 43 -28.50 -6.75 17.17
C ASN A 43 -29.16 -5.44 16.71
N ASN A 44 -29.59 -5.46 15.45
CA ASN A 44 -30.45 -4.50 14.74
C ASN A 44 -29.83 -3.13 14.37
N VAL A 45 -29.31 -3.07 13.14
CA VAL A 45 -29.41 -1.86 12.31
C VAL A 45 -30.17 -2.27 11.05
N HIS A 46 -31.45 -1.90 10.99
CA HIS A 46 -32.23 -1.91 9.75
C HIS A 46 -31.81 -0.73 8.88
N PRO A 47 -31.88 -0.85 7.54
CA PRO A 47 -31.50 0.23 6.62
C PRO A 47 -32.47 1.41 6.75
N THR A 48 -31.94 2.61 6.93
CA THR A 48 -32.71 3.86 6.79
C THR A 48 -32.60 4.37 5.35
N GLU A 49 -33.76 4.37 4.70
CA GLU A 49 -34.25 5.15 3.56
C GLU A 49 -33.24 5.81 2.60
N GLU A 50 -33.35 5.36 1.35
CA GLU A 50 -32.86 5.99 0.13
C GLU A 50 -33.22 7.48 0.08
N GLN A 51 -32.21 8.34 -0.06
CA GLN A 51 -32.39 9.64 -0.68
C GLN A 51 -31.98 9.54 -2.15
N THR A 52 -33.00 9.51 -3.01
CA THR A 52 -32.86 9.68 -4.45
C THR A 52 -32.48 11.13 -4.73
N VAL A 53 -31.25 11.36 -5.21
CA VAL A 53 -30.86 12.62 -5.83
C VAL A 53 -31.06 12.49 -7.33
N ALA A 54 -31.97 13.31 -7.87
CA ALA A 54 -32.28 13.36 -9.29
C ALA A 54 -31.06 13.81 -10.12
N SER A 55 -30.58 12.93 -11.00
CA SER A 55 -29.63 13.29 -12.05
C SER A 55 -30.35 14.11 -13.13
N THR A 56 -29.99 15.38 -13.29
CA THR A 56 -30.39 16.14 -14.48
C THR A 56 -29.33 15.90 -15.56
N ALA A 57 -29.67 15.11 -16.57
CA ALA A 57 -28.80 14.86 -17.70
C ALA A 57 -28.65 16.14 -18.55
N ILE A 58 -27.45 16.74 -18.54
CA ILE A 58 -27.04 17.67 -19.59
C ILE A 58 -26.30 16.83 -20.63
N LYS A 59 -26.93 16.61 -21.79
CA LYS A 59 -26.23 16.13 -22.98
C LYS A 59 -25.24 17.20 -23.42
N VAL A 60 -23.95 16.95 -23.23
CA VAL A 60 -22.89 17.67 -23.94
C VAL A 60 -22.33 16.73 -24.99
N SER A 61 -22.45 17.13 -26.25
CA SER A 61 -21.86 16.45 -27.41
C SER A 61 -20.33 16.51 -27.36
N SER A 62 -19.68 15.40 -27.66
CA SER A 62 -18.24 15.10 -27.63
C SER A 62 -17.29 16.20 -28.20
N PRO A 63 -16.27 16.64 -27.44
CA PRO A 63 -15.26 17.62 -27.87
C PRO A 63 -13.85 17.05 -28.14
N GLU A 64 -13.69 15.77 -28.49
CA GLU A 64 -12.35 15.15 -28.63
C GLU A 64 -11.46 15.83 -29.69
N ALA A 65 -12.04 16.30 -30.81
CA ALA A 65 -11.27 16.95 -31.88
C ALA A 65 -10.89 18.42 -31.58
N THR A 66 -11.58 19.11 -30.68
CA THR A 66 -11.34 20.53 -30.37
C THR A 66 -10.28 20.73 -29.29
N GLY A 67 -10.20 19.82 -28.31
CA GLY A 67 -9.22 19.90 -27.21
C GLY A 67 -7.77 19.68 -27.65
N LEU A 68 -7.51 18.69 -28.52
CA LEU A 68 -6.15 18.39 -28.99
C LEU A 68 -5.59 19.48 -29.91
N GLN A 69 -6.39 19.99 -30.83
CA GLN A 69 -5.94 21.09 -31.70
C GLN A 69 -5.69 22.37 -30.89
N ALA A 70 -6.57 22.69 -29.93
CA ALA A 70 -6.36 23.81 -29.02
C ALA A 70 -5.10 23.62 -28.16
N TYR A 71 -4.81 22.39 -27.68
CA TYR A 71 -3.54 22.06 -27.04
C TYR A 71 -2.37 22.35 -27.97
N LEU A 72 -2.36 21.83 -29.19
CA LEU A 72 -1.26 22.03 -30.15
C LEU A 72 -1.02 23.51 -30.46
N ASP A 73 -2.08 24.32 -30.52
CA ASP A 73 -1.98 25.76 -30.75
C ASP A 73 -1.45 26.51 -29.51
N ALA A 74 -1.86 26.11 -28.31
CA ALA A 74 -1.35 26.66 -27.05
C ALA A 74 0.07 26.20 -26.71
N ASN A 75 0.46 24.98 -27.13
CA ASN A 75 1.77 24.36 -26.89
C ASN A 75 2.90 25.04 -27.71
N ARG A 76 2.56 26.03 -28.53
CA ARG A 76 3.51 26.98 -29.15
C ARG A 76 3.90 28.14 -28.23
N PHE A 77 3.30 28.25 -27.04
CA PHE A 77 3.54 29.31 -26.07
C PHE A 77 4.15 28.74 -24.77
N SER A 78 5.08 29.49 -24.16
CA SER A 78 5.67 29.13 -22.87
C SER A 78 4.73 29.51 -21.72
N GLY A 79 4.22 28.52 -20.97
CA GLY A 79 3.37 28.75 -19.79
C GLY A 79 2.44 27.56 -19.48
N PRO A 80 1.70 27.61 -18.36
CA PRO A 80 0.67 26.62 -18.05
C PRO A 80 -0.45 26.64 -19.11
N LEU A 81 -1.05 25.48 -19.36
CA LEU A 81 -2.11 25.36 -20.37
C LEU A 81 -3.31 26.26 -20.03
N PRO A 82 -3.94 26.88 -21.05
CA PRO A 82 -5.22 27.55 -20.88
C PRO A 82 -6.26 26.63 -20.22
N GLU A 83 -7.06 27.17 -19.29
CA GLU A 83 -7.99 26.40 -18.46
C GLU A 83 -8.99 25.56 -19.28
N ALA A 84 -9.44 26.06 -20.44
CA ALA A 84 -10.32 25.34 -21.35
C ALA A 84 -9.69 24.06 -21.93
N ILE A 85 -8.37 24.05 -22.14
CA ILE A 85 -7.62 22.90 -22.64
C ILE A 85 -7.32 21.93 -21.49
N ALA A 86 -7.01 22.46 -20.30
CA ALA A 86 -6.80 21.65 -19.10
C ALA A 86 -8.05 20.81 -18.73
N LYS A 87 -9.25 21.30 -19.07
CA LYS A 87 -10.55 20.63 -18.84
C LYS A 87 -11.01 19.74 -20.01
N SER A 88 -10.18 19.52 -21.03
CA SER A 88 -10.53 18.63 -22.14
C SER A 88 -10.20 17.17 -21.82
N ARG A 89 -10.97 16.24 -22.40
CA ARG A 89 -10.70 14.79 -22.33
C ARG A 89 -9.59 14.41 -23.30
N PHE A 90 -8.65 13.60 -22.84
CA PHE A 90 -7.52 13.10 -23.62
C PHE A 90 -7.35 11.61 -23.36
N ASN A 91 -7.93 10.79 -24.23
CA ASN A 91 -7.81 9.33 -24.15
C ASN A 91 -6.42 8.83 -24.60
N ASP A 92 -5.69 9.67 -25.35
CA ASP A 92 -4.35 9.41 -25.84
C ASP A 92 -3.29 10.27 -25.15
N LEU A 93 -2.03 9.88 -25.29
CA LEU A 93 -0.89 10.64 -24.78
C LEU A 93 -0.79 11.97 -25.54
N LEU A 94 -0.74 13.07 -24.80
CA LEU A 94 -0.49 14.41 -25.32
C LEU A 94 0.90 14.49 -25.96
N PRO A 95 1.07 15.29 -27.03
CA PRO A 95 2.41 15.54 -27.56
C PRO A 95 3.25 16.31 -26.54
N ALA A 96 4.56 16.04 -26.51
CA ALA A 96 5.47 16.76 -25.62
C ALA A 96 5.47 18.28 -25.91
N PRO A 97 5.66 19.14 -24.90
CA PRO A 97 5.89 20.56 -25.11
C PRO A 97 7.14 20.83 -25.94
N ALA A 98 7.13 21.91 -26.72
CA ALA A 98 8.26 22.26 -27.59
C ALA A 98 9.56 22.54 -26.80
N ASN A 99 9.43 23.12 -25.59
CA ASN A 99 10.53 23.43 -24.69
C ASN A 99 10.19 22.88 -23.29
N PRO A 100 10.35 21.57 -23.05
CA PRO A 100 9.94 20.96 -21.79
C PRO A 100 10.90 21.37 -20.67
N GLU A 101 10.35 21.72 -19.50
CA GLU A 101 11.17 22.05 -18.32
C GLU A 101 11.97 20.83 -17.83
N PHE A 102 11.31 19.67 -17.77
CA PHE A 102 11.91 18.39 -17.42
C PHE A 102 11.48 17.28 -18.38
N LYS A 103 12.28 16.21 -18.46
CA LYS A 103 11.96 14.97 -19.19
C LYS A 103 11.68 13.85 -18.19
N LEU A 104 10.46 13.35 -18.16
CA LEU A 104 10.06 12.24 -17.30
C LEU A 104 9.65 11.02 -18.15
N ALA A 105 9.66 9.84 -17.53
CA ALA A 105 9.07 8.65 -18.12
C ALA A 105 8.14 7.94 -17.15
N VAL A 106 6.97 7.51 -17.62
CA VAL A 106 6.15 6.49 -16.95
C VAL A 106 6.65 5.13 -17.41
N ILE A 107 7.03 4.27 -16.47
CA ILE A 107 7.58 2.95 -16.75
C ILE A 107 6.51 1.88 -16.53
N GLU A 108 6.22 1.11 -17.56
CA GLU A 108 5.32 -0.04 -17.53
C GLU A 108 6.11 -1.33 -17.67
N PHE A 109 5.50 -2.46 -17.29
CA PHE A 109 6.05 -3.79 -17.56
C PHE A 109 5.08 -4.61 -18.41
N ASN A 110 5.65 -5.40 -19.32
CA ASN A 110 4.93 -6.35 -20.13
C ASN A 110 5.21 -7.77 -19.63
N VAL A 111 4.24 -8.37 -18.93
CA VAL A 111 4.37 -9.74 -18.42
C VAL A 111 4.49 -10.72 -19.60
N PRO A 112 5.56 -11.53 -19.69
CA PRO A 112 5.76 -12.47 -20.80
C PRO A 112 4.56 -13.40 -20.99
N GLY A 113 4.08 -13.53 -22.22
CA GLY A 113 2.96 -14.40 -22.58
C GLY A 113 1.58 -13.93 -22.11
N ALA A 114 1.47 -12.86 -21.33
CA ALA A 114 0.18 -12.33 -20.89
C ALA A 114 -0.54 -11.57 -22.01
N ALA A 115 -1.86 -11.74 -22.10
CA ALA A 115 -2.69 -10.94 -22.99
C ALA A 115 -2.52 -9.43 -22.69
N ASN A 116 -2.33 -8.64 -23.74
CA ASN A 116 -2.05 -7.19 -23.67
C ASN A 116 -0.85 -6.78 -22.78
N GLY A 117 -0.02 -7.73 -22.32
CA GLY A 117 1.09 -7.48 -21.40
C GLY A 117 0.73 -7.48 -19.91
N GLY A 118 -0.52 -7.82 -19.55
CA GLY A 118 -0.97 -7.93 -18.15
C GLY A 118 -2.44 -7.58 -17.95
N THR A 119 -3.02 -8.05 -16.83
CA THR A 119 -4.44 -7.82 -16.47
C THR A 119 -4.77 -6.36 -16.16
N ASP A 120 -3.74 -5.57 -15.84
CA ASP A 120 -3.83 -4.13 -15.57
C ASP A 120 -3.81 -3.26 -16.84
N LYS A 121 -3.74 -3.88 -18.02
CA LYS A 121 -3.60 -3.22 -19.32
C LYS A 121 -4.92 -3.19 -20.10
N GLY A 122 -5.10 -2.18 -20.94
CA GLY A 122 -6.15 -2.13 -21.96
C GLY A 122 -5.72 -2.78 -23.28
N PRO A 123 -6.58 -2.79 -24.31
CA PRO A 123 -6.27 -3.33 -25.65
C PRO A 123 -5.05 -2.69 -26.32
N ASN A 124 -4.72 -1.45 -25.99
CA ASN A 124 -3.51 -0.75 -26.47
C ASN A 124 -2.22 -1.21 -25.76
N GLY A 125 -2.33 -2.14 -24.81
CA GLY A 125 -1.23 -2.67 -24.02
C GLY A 125 -0.63 -1.68 -23.02
N HIS A 126 -1.27 -0.53 -22.79
CA HIS A 126 -0.91 0.41 -21.74
C HIS A 126 -1.72 0.13 -20.48
N ARG A 127 -1.11 0.43 -19.33
CA ARG A 127 -1.83 0.43 -18.07
C ARG A 127 -2.84 1.58 -18.11
N ILE A 128 -4.06 1.32 -17.65
CA ILE A 128 -5.21 2.19 -17.94
C ILE A 128 -5.02 3.65 -17.51
N ASP A 129 -4.25 3.88 -16.44
CA ASP A 129 -3.95 5.19 -15.86
C ASP A 129 -2.57 5.76 -16.26
N SER A 130 -1.73 5.04 -17.03
CA SER A 130 -0.42 5.56 -17.47
C SER A 130 -0.52 6.78 -18.37
N ILE A 131 -1.47 6.77 -19.31
CA ILE A 131 -1.71 7.91 -20.21
C ILE A 131 -2.15 9.14 -19.40
N PRO A 132 -3.16 9.07 -18.51
CA PRO A 132 -3.51 10.16 -17.62
C PRO A 132 -2.37 10.66 -16.73
N ILE A 133 -1.54 9.76 -16.16
CA ILE A 133 -0.37 10.14 -15.35
C ILE A 133 0.65 10.92 -16.20
N ALA A 134 1.00 10.41 -17.38
CA ALA A 134 1.92 11.08 -18.29
C ALA A 134 1.36 12.43 -18.78
N ASN A 135 0.06 12.50 -19.09
CA ASN A 135 -0.63 13.73 -19.44
C ASN A 135 -0.63 14.74 -18.30
N GLY A 136 -0.77 14.29 -17.04
CA GLY A 136 -0.65 15.14 -15.86
C GLY A 136 0.72 15.84 -15.80
N VAL A 137 1.80 15.12 -16.08
CA VAL A 137 3.15 15.71 -16.22
C VAL A 137 3.21 16.68 -17.40
N ILE A 138 2.66 16.31 -18.57
CA ILE A 138 2.72 17.15 -19.78
C ILE A 138 2.02 18.49 -19.59
N LYS A 139 0.89 18.50 -18.88
CA LYS A 139 0.13 19.72 -18.56
C LYS A 139 0.90 20.72 -17.70
N THR A 140 1.97 20.31 -17.03
CA THR A 140 2.86 21.20 -16.26
C THR A 140 3.84 21.98 -17.14
N GLY A 141 3.96 21.66 -18.44
CA GLY A 141 4.99 22.17 -19.33
C GLY A 141 6.27 21.33 -19.36
N SER A 142 6.28 20.15 -18.74
CA SER A 142 7.34 19.14 -18.89
C SER A 142 6.99 18.11 -19.97
N SER A 143 7.93 17.29 -20.43
CA SER A 143 7.63 16.18 -21.33
C SER A 143 7.56 14.86 -20.55
N CYS A 144 6.66 13.97 -20.95
CA CYS A 144 6.57 12.63 -20.39
C CYS A 144 6.39 11.59 -21.50
N GLU A 145 7.15 10.51 -21.44
CA GLU A 145 7.00 9.35 -22.34
C GLU A 145 6.56 8.12 -21.54
N ILE A 146 5.81 7.22 -22.18
CA ILE A 146 5.50 5.90 -21.59
C ILE A 146 6.47 4.88 -22.17
N ILE A 147 7.25 4.21 -21.33
CA ILE A 147 8.27 3.24 -21.73
C ILE A 147 7.94 1.88 -21.14
N LYS A 148 7.95 0.85 -21.98
CA LYS A 148 7.78 -0.54 -21.55
C LYS A 148 9.12 -1.18 -21.25
N TYR A 149 9.24 -1.77 -20.07
CA TYR A 149 10.30 -2.70 -19.71
C TYR A 149 9.91 -4.12 -20.12
N TYR A 150 10.86 -4.84 -20.73
CA TYR A 150 10.77 -6.26 -21.04
C TYR A 150 11.94 -6.95 -20.35
N ASP A 151 11.70 -8.16 -19.84
CA ASP A 151 12.70 -8.89 -19.04
C ASP A 151 13.94 -9.28 -19.85
N ASP A 152 13.79 -9.44 -21.17
CA ASP A 152 14.80 -9.81 -22.16
C ASP A 152 15.43 -8.63 -22.91
N LYS A 153 14.98 -7.38 -22.69
CA LYS A 153 15.49 -6.16 -23.34
C LYS A 153 16.05 -5.13 -22.35
N HIS A 154 16.73 -5.63 -21.32
CA HIS A 154 17.25 -4.77 -20.25
C HIS A 154 18.20 -3.69 -20.76
N ASP A 155 19.16 -4.05 -21.61
CA ASP A 155 20.19 -3.10 -22.08
C ASP A 155 19.61 -1.99 -22.95
N GLU A 156 18.62 -2.30 -23.80
CA GLU A 156 17.89 -1.32 -24.61
C GLU A 156 17.13 -0.33 -23.71
N PHE A 157 16.45 -0.85 -22.69
CA PHE A 157 15.74 -0.03 -21.71
C PHE A 157 16.70 0.83 -20.88
N ALA A 158 17.80 0.26 -20.41
CA ALA A 158 18.82 0.96 -19.62
C ALA A 158 19.46 2.11 -20.40
N ALA A 159 19.77 1.90 -21.68
CA ALA A 159 20.31 2.94 -22.56
C ALA A 159 19.33 4.09 -22.77
N LYS A 160 18.02 3.80 -22.82
CA LYS A 160 16.98 4.82 -23.03
C LYS A 160 16.66 5.59 -21.75
N VAL A 161 16.47 4.89 -20.63
CA VAL A 161 15.98 5.51 -19.38
C VAL A 161 16.98 6.50 -18.78
N THR A 162 18.26 6.40 -19.16
CA THR A 162 19.31 7.32 -18.72
C THR A 162 19.20 8.75 -19.27
N ASP A 163 18.28 9.03 -20.19
CA ASP A 163 18.08 10.38 -20.73
C ASP A 163 17.02 11.21 -20.00
N TYR A 164 16.25 10.61 -19.08
CA TYR A 164 15.17 11.28 -18.35
C TYR A 164 15.65 11.84 -17.02
N ASP A 165 15.10 12.95 -16.56
CA ASP A 165 15.34 13.54 -15.24
C ASP A 165 14.73 12.71 -14.10
N ALA A 166 13.62 12.02 -14.38
CA ALA A 166 12.96 11.15 -13.42
C ALA A 166 12.08 10.08 -14.07
N VAL A 167 11.73 9.06 -13.30
CA VAL A 167 10.84 7.97 -13.73
C VAL A 167 9.72 7.72 -12.71
N ILE A 168 8.52 7.45 -13.22
CA ILE A 168 7.34 7.05 -12.46
C ILE A 168 7.08 5.57 -12.77
N VAL A 169 7.45 4.69 -11.85
CA VAL A 169 7.31 3.24 -11.99
C VAL A 169 5.86 2.83 -11.74
N ARG A 170 5.22 2.30 -12.79
CA ARG A 170 3.84 1.79 -12.80
C ARG A 170 3.83 0.30 -13.12
N ILE A 171 4.63 -0.45 -12.36
CA ILE A 171 4.76 -1.91 -12.42
C ILE A 171 4.17 -2.47 -11.13
N ASN A 172 3.20 -3.38 -11.22
CA ASN A 172 2.60 -3.95 -10.01
C ASN A 172 3.62 -4.86 -9.30
N PRO A 173 3.61 -4.90 -7.95
CA PRO A 173 4.41 -5.85 -7.19
C PRO A 173 4.25 -7.29 -7.71
N GLY A 174 5.37 -8.02 -7.80
CA GLY A 174 5.40 -9.40 -8.27
C GLY A 174 5.45 -9.57 -9.80
N GLN A 175 5.03 -8.58 -10.60
CA GLN A 175 5.02 -8.72 -12.06
C GLN A 175 6.40 -9.02 -12.66
N LEU A 176 7.47 -8.43 -12.11
CA LEU A 176 8.85 -8.66 -12.58
C LEU A 176 9.37 -10.09 -12.30
N SER A 177 8.62 -10.91 -11.58
CA SER A 177 8.93 -12.32 -11.31
C SER A 177 7.95 -13.29 -12.01
N GLN A 178 6.95 -12.78 -12.73
CA GLN A 178 5.93 -13.60 -13.38
C GLN A 178 6.41 -14.07 -14.76
N GLY A 179 6.94 -15.29 -14.84
CA GLY A 179 7.35 -15.90 -16.10
C GLY A 179 8.55 -15.21 -16.77
N THR A 180 9.37 -14.49 -16.00
CA THR A 180 10.50 -13.71 -16.49
C THR A 180 11.83 -14.46 -16.36
N LEU A 181 12.88 -13.97 -17.03
CA LEU A 181 14.24 -14.44 -16.84
C LEU A 181 14.68 -14.35 -15.36
N PRO A 182 15.49 -15.30 -14.84
CA PRO A 182 15.99 -15.25 -13.48
C PRO A 182 16.67 -13.90 -13.15
N GLY A 183 16.35 -13.33 -11.98
CA GLY A 183 16.94 -12.07 -11.52
C GLY A 183 16.38 -10.80 -12.17
N THR A 184 15.27 -10.86 -12.91
CA THR A 184 14.67 -9.69 -13.58
C THR A 184 14.32 -8.55 -12.62
N GLN A 185 13.68 -8.86 -11.49
CA GLN A 185 13.40 -7.87 -10.42
C GLN A 185 14.69 -7.18 -9.98
N LYS A 186 15.72 -7.96 -9.61
CA LYS A 186 17.00 -7.42 -9.16
C LYS A 186 17.67 -6.53 -10.21
N ARG A 187 17.71 -6.96 -11.48
CA ARG A 187 18.28 -6.15 -12.58
C ARG A 187 17.54 -4.82 -12.73
N PHE A 188 16.21 -4.83 -12.63
CA PHE A 188 15.42 -3.61 -12.72
C PHE A 188 15.68 -2.68 -11.52
N ASP A 189 15.70 -3.23 -10.30
CA ASP A 189 15.96 -2.46 -9.09
C ASP A 189 17.37 -1.85 -9.09
N ASP A 190 18.39 -2.62 -9.47
CA ASP A 190 19.78 -2.14 -9.61
C ASP A 190 19.88 -0.96 -10.61
N LEU A 191 19.08 -0.98 -11.69
CA LEU A 191 19.03 0.11 -12.66
C LEU A 191 18.32 1.36 -12.10
N MET A 192 17.24 1.18 -11.35
CA MET A 192 16.57 2.29 -10.66
C MET A 192 17.49 2.93 -9.61
N ASP A 193 18.21 2.13 -8.83
CA ASP A 193 19.22 2.62 -7.88
C ASP A 193 20.38 3.35 -8.59
N SER A 194 20.80 2.85 -9.75
CA SER A 194 21.77 3.55 -10.62
C SER A 194 21.26 4.91 -11.08
N MET A 195 19.97 5.06 -11.36
CA MET A 195 19.38 6.37 -11.67
C MET A 195 19.42 7.32 -10.47
N ILE A 196 19.06 6.82 -9.29
CA ILE A 196 19.09 7.60 -8.04
C ILE A 196 20.51 8.08 -7.74
N SER A 197 21.51 7.20 -7.90
CA SER A 197 22.94 7.55 -7.69
C SER A 197 23.45 8.67 -8.62
N LYS A 198 22.73 8.95 -9.71
CA LYS A 198 23.00 10.02 -10.67
C LYS A 198 22.13 11.26 -10.42
N ASN A 199 21.61 11.43 -9.20
CA ASN A 199 20.75 12.54 -8.77
C ASN A 199 19.44 12.66 -9.57
N LYS A 200 18.88 11.52 -9.99
CA LYS A 200 17.55 11.47 -10.62
C LYS A 200 16.52 10.94 -9.64
N LEU A 201 15.24 11.23 -9.92
CA LEU A 201 14.14 10.75 -9.09
C LEU A 201 13.51 9.48 -9.68
N VAL A 202 13.18 8.54 -8.80
CA VAL A 202 12.46 7.31 -9.10
C VAL A 202 11.27 7.24 -8.15
N TRP A 203 10.05 7.18 -8.68
CA TRP A 203 8.84 7.03 -7.88
C TRP A 203 8.13 5.71 -8.16
N SER A 204 8.04 4.79 -7.21
CA SER A 204 8.77 4.74 -5.93
C SER A 204 10.13 4.06 -6.14
N SER A 205 11.17 4.52 -5.44
CA SER A 205 12.48 3.86 -5.45
C SER A 205 12.39 2.42 -4.91
N PRO A 206 13.30 1.51 -5.31
CA PRO A 206 13.34 0.15 -4.76
C PRO A 206 13.39 0.15 -3.23
N ARG A 207 14.13 1.07 -2.62
CA ARG A 207 14.22 1.22 -1.16
C ARG A 207 12.89 1.62 -0.52
N VAL A 208 12.17 2.59 -1.09
CA VAL A 208 10.83 2.97 -0.61
C VAL A 208 9.86 1.79 -0.72
N GLN A 209 9.87 1.06 -1.84
CA GLN A 209 9.01 -0.10 -2.04
C GLN A 209 9.30 -1.23 -1.03
N THR A 210 10.58 -1.51 -0.77
CA THR A 210 11.00 -2.61 0.13
C THR A 210 10.94 -2.25 1.61
N SER A 211 10.90 -0.96 1.95
CA SER A 211 10.82 -0.49 3.35
C SER A 211 9.40 -0.06 3.72
N MET A 212 8.87 0.98 3.05
CA MET A 212 7.56 1.54 3.39
C MET A 212 6.40 0.61 3.01
N GLY A 213 6.53 -0.11 1.89
CA GLY A 213 5.50 -1.06 1.43
C GLY A 213 5.52 -2.41 2.14
N ALA A 214 6.55 -2.70 2.94
CA ALA A 214 6.66 -3.92 3.72
C ALA A 214 5.87 -3.81 5.03
N LYS A 215 5.33 -4.92 5.53
CA LYS A 215 4.64 -4.89 6.84
C LYS A 215 5.60 -4.59 7.99
N ASP A 216 6.90 -4.80 7.82
CA ASP A 216 7.95 -4.35 8.76
C ASP A 216 7.82 -2.87 9.13
N ALA A 217 7.33 -2.04 8.19
CA ALA A 217 7.08 -0.62 8.43
C ALA A 217 6.20 -0.36 9.66
N LEU A 218 5.24 -1.26 9.95
CA LEU A 218 4.33 -1.16 11.09
C LEU A 218 5.08 -1.28 12.42
N CYS A 219 6.13 -2.11 12.47
CA CYS A 219 6.99 -2.26 13.64
C CYS A 219 7.83 -0.99 13.85
N CYS A 220 8.37 -0.43 12.77
CA CYS A 220 9.19 0.78 12.80
C CYS A 220 8.40 2.02 13.24
N ILE A 221 7.14 2.15 12.82
CA ILE A 221 6.28 3.29 13.22
C ILE A 221 5.59 3.09 14.56
N SER A 222 5.74 1.96 15.24
CA SER A 222 4.97 1.58 16.44
C SER A 222 4.92 2.65 17.55
N GLY A 223 5.98 3.47 17.68
CA GLY A 223 6.06 4.58 18.65
C GLY A 223 5.54 5.94 18.15
N LEU A 224 5.05 6.05 16.92
CA LEU A 224 4.45 7.26 16.37
C LEU A 224 2.95 7.34 16.69
N SER A 225 2.31 8.49 16.47
CA SER A 225 0.87 8.64 16.75
C SER A 225 -0.01 7.82 15.81
N CYS A 226 0.48 7.54 14.59
CA CYS A 226 -0.13 6.64 13.63
C CYS A 226 0.27 5.16 13.83
N GLY A 227 1.15 4.87 14.79
CA GLY A 227 1.65 3.54 15.07
C GLY A 227 0.84 2.78 16.11
N LEU A 228 1.15 1.50 16.26
CA LEU A 228 0.59 0.67 17.32
C LEU A 228 1.73 0.02 18.12
N VAL A 229 1.85 0.41 19.39
CA VAL A 229 3.02 0.12 20.25
C VAL A 229 3.31 -1.36 20.50
N ASP A 230 2.30 -2.22 20.40
CA ASP A 230 2.40 -3.67 20.57
C ASP A 230 2.45 -4.41 19.23
N THR A 231 3.03 -3.77 18.21
CA THR A 231 3.38 -4.37 16.92
C THR A 231 4.83 -4.85 16.96
N MET A 232 5.08 -6.10 16.58
CA MET A 232 6.42 -6.69 16.56
C MET A 232 6.67 -7.55 15.33
N ALA A 233 7.94 -7.85 15.06
CA ALA A 233 8.36 -8.72 13.98
C ALA A 233 9.10 -9.95 14.52
N TYR A 234 8.90 -11.08 13.87
CA TYR A 234 9.59 -12.34 14.11
C TYR A 234 10.40 -12.72 12.88
N TYR A 235 11.68 -13.02 13.07
CA TYR A 235 12.60 -13.38 11.99
C TYR A 235 13.07 -14.83 12.08
N THR A 236 12.82 -15.49 13.22
CA THR A 236 13.18 -16.89 13.48
C THR A 236 11.99 -17.69 14.02
N PRO A 237 11.96 -19.02 13.81
CA PRO A 237 10.94 -19.89 14.40
C PRO A 237 10.83 -19.75 15.93
N GLU A 238 11.96 -19.59 16.61
CA GLU A 238 12.02 -19.46 18.07
C GLU A 238 11.41 -18.14 18.56
N GLU A 239 11.69 -17.03 17.86
CA GLU A 239 11.06 -15.73 18.14
C GLU A 239 9.55 -15.79 17.92
N LEU A 240 9.12 -16.42 16.81
CA LEU A 240 7.71 -16.59 16.49
C LEU A 240 7.00 -17.42 17.55
N GLU A 241 7.54 -18.58 17.91
CA GLU A 241 6.93 -19.46 18.92
C GLU A 241 6.80 -18.74 20.27
N ALA A 242 7.89 -18.15 20.76
CA ALA A 242 7.90 -17.48 22.06
C ALA A 242 6.99 -16.24 22.08
N GLY A 243 7.07 -15.42 21.02
CA GLY A 243 6.30 -14.18 20.90
C GLY A 243 4.82 -14.43 20.71
N PHE A 244 4.43 -15.28 19.76
CA PHE A 244 3.04 -15.58 19.47
C PHE A 244 2.33 -16.20 20.68
N LYS A 245 2.94 -17.21 21.32
CA LYS A 245 2.37 -17.85 22.52
C LYS A 245 2.15 -16.86 23.65
N LYS A 246 3.05 -15.90 23.82
CA LYS A 246 2.93 -14.87 24.86
C LYS A 246 1.85 -13.84 24.52
N ASN A 247 1.85 -13.34 23.29
CA ASN A 247 0.95 -12.25 22.88
C ASN A 247 -0.49 -12.73 22.73
N CYS A 248 -0.69 -13.89 22.11
CA CYS A 248 -2.02 -14.46 21.88
C CYS A 248 -2.66 -14.99 23.18
N ALA A 249 -1.85 -15.31 24.21
CA ALA A 249 -2.37 -15.56 25.55
C ALA A 249 -2.92 -14.29 26.22
N PHE A 250 -2.47 -13.10 25.83
CA PHE A 250 -2.87 -11.83 26.44
C PHE A 250 -4.03 -11.14 25.74
N GLN A 251 -4.10 -11.24 24.41
CA GLN A 251 -5.18 -10.66 23.60
C GLN A 251 -5.15 -11.18 22.16
N PRO A 252 -6.27 -11.07 21.40
CA PRO A 252 -6.33 -11.33 19.97
C PRO A 252 -5.28 -10.59 19.14
N ARG A 253 -4.73 -11.31 18.16
CA ARG A 253 -3.60 -10.87 17.33
C ARG A 253 -3.96 -10.90 15.86
N VAL A 254 -3.17 -10.19 15.06
CA VAL A 254 -3.17 -10.26 13.61
C VAL A 254 -1.74 -10.59 13.17
N ILE A 255 -1.57 -11.77 12.59
CA ILE A 255 -0.29 -12.22 12.03
C ILE A 255 -0.27 -11.89 10.55
N LYS A 256 0.75 -11.16 10.10
CA LYS A 256 0.87 -10.63 8.74
C LYS A 256 2.19 -11.09 8.13
N GLN A 257 2.15 -11.69 6.96
CA GLN A 257 3.35 -11.86 6.15
C GLN A 257 3.95 -10.51 5.75
N ASN A 258 5.27 -10.46 5.55
CA ASN A 258 5.98 -9.22 5.27
C ASN A 258 5.57 -8.55 3.95
N ARG A 259 5.42 -9.39 2.92
CA ARG A 259 5.17 -8.98 1.54
C ARG A 259 4.00 -9.77 1.04
N GLY A 260 3.02 -9.08 0.49
CA GLY A 260 1.77 -9.67 0.04
C GLY A 260 0.78 -8.57 -0.23
N SER A 261 -0.32 -8.92 -0.89
CA SER A 261 -1.41 -8.00 -1.18
C SER A 261 -2.74 -8.71 -0.99
N ALA A 262 -3.84 -7.95 -1.02
CA ALA A 262 -5.19 -8.52 -0.98
C ALA A 262 -5.44 -9.50 0.18
N GLY A 263 -4.91 -9.21 1.37
CA GLY A 263 -5.21 -9.97 2.58
C GLY A 263 -4.56 -11.36 2.66
N GLU A 264 -3.80 -11.78 1.65
CA GLU A 264 -3.11 -13.07 1.62
C GLU A 264 -2.10 -13.16 2.76
N GLY A 265 -2.05 -14.29 3.47
CA GLY A 265 -1.11 -14.51 4.57
C GLY A 265 -1.30 -13.52 5.73
N ILE A 266 -2.51 -12.97 5.87
CA ILE A 266 -2.93 -12.16 7.03
C ILE A 266 -3.99 -12.92 7.79
N TRP A 267 -3.65 -13.31 9.02
CA TRP A 267 -4.47 -14.14 9.90
C TRP A 267 -4.91 -13.35 11.12
N LEU A 268 -6.22 -13.31 11.36
CA LEU A 268 -6.78 -12.83 12.62
C LEU A 268 -6.86 -14.03 13.57
N CYS A 269 -6.27 -13.88 14.75
CA CYS A 269 -6.06 -14.96 15.70
C CYS A 269 -6.80 -14.67 17.01
N TRP A 270 -7.69 -15.58 17.42
CA TRP A 270 -8.33 -15.56 18.72
C TRP A 270 -8.04 -16.86 19.46
N LEU A 271 -7.71 -16.76 20.74
CA LEU A 271 -7.68 -17.90 21.64
C LEU A 271 -9.09 -18.49 21.79
N GLN A 272 -9.20 -19.81 21.62
CA GLN A 272 -10.46 -20.54 21.69
C GLN A 272 -10.58 -21.26 23.04
N ASP A 273 -11.79 -21.23 23.63
CA ASP A 273 -12.17 -21.96 24.85
C ASP A 273 -11.28 -21.72 26.08
N LYS A 274 -10.56 -20.59 26.10
CA LYS A 274 -9.76 -20.12 27.22
C LYS A 274 -9.85 -18.60 27.36
N ASP A 275 -9.77 -18.13 28.60
CA ASP A 275 -9.67 -16.71 28.90
C ASP A 275 -8.26 -16.18 28.63
N TYR A 276 -8.18 -14.94 28.18
CA TYR A 276 -6.92 -14.21 28.08
C TYR A 276 -6.36 -13.90 29.48
N CYS A 277 -5.03 -13.88 29.59
CA CYS A 277 -4.36 -13.53 30.83
C CYS A 277 -4.46 -12.02 31.13
N LYS A 278 -4.50 -11.69 32.43
CA LYS A 278 -4.78 -10.32 32.90
C LYS A 278 -3.65 -9.34 32.64
N LYS A 279 -2.41 -9.81 32.81
CA LYS A 279 -1.21 -9.03 32.57
C LYS A 279 -0.34 -9.73 31.56
N TYR A 280 0.39 -8.92 30.80
CA TYR A 280 1.23 -9.44 29.75
C TYR A 280 2.34 -10.33 30.32
N GLY A 281 2.40 -11.57 29.84
CA GLY A 281 3.37 -12.56 30.32
C GLY A 281 2.94 -13.34 31.56
N ASP A 282 1.72 -13.13 32.07
CA ASP A 282 1.15 -13.99 33.13
C ASP A 282 0.89 -15.42 32.63
N ALA A 283 0.70 -15.60 31.32
CA ALA A 283 0.49 -16.89 30.69
C ALA A 283 1.15 -16.94 29.30
N TYR A 284 1.34 -18.16 28.82
CA TYR A 284 1.80 -18.51 27.50
C TYR A 284 0.88 -19.61 26.99
N LEU A 285 0.56 -19.60 25.69
CA LEU A 285 -0.22 -20.68 25.10
C LEU A 285 0.58 -21.98 25.05
N GLU A 286 -0.09 -23.09 25.36
CA GLU A 286 0.45 -24.44 25.19
C GLU A 286 0.31 -24.90 23.74
N ASP A 287 1.13 -25.87 23.31
CA ASP A 287 1.07 -26.44 21.95
C ASP A 287 -0.31 -26.97 21.57
N THR A 288 -1.05 -27.48 22.56
CA THR A 288 -2.39 -28.06 22.42
C THR A 288 -3.52 -27.03 22.45
N ASP A 289 -3.22 -25.79 22.79
CA ASP A 289 -4.24 -24.74 22.84
C ASP A 289 -4.76 -24.45 21.43
N VAL A 290 -6.04 -24.17 21.31
CA VAL A 290 -6.66 -23.95 20.00
C VAL A 290 -6.79 -22.46 19.74
N VAL A 291 -6.41 -22.06 18.53
CA VAL A 291 -6.64 -20.72 17.99
C VAL A 291 -7.68 -20.80 16.89
N LYS A 292 -8.68 -19.93 16.98
CA LYS A 292 -9.57 -19.60 15.87
C LYS A 292 -8.82 -18.63 14.96
N LEU A 293 -8.76 -18.97 13.68
CA LEU A 293 -8.03 -18.23 12.67
C LEU A 293 -8.99 -17.77 11.57
N MET A 294 -8.86 -16.54 11.10
CA MET A 294 -9.56 -16.04 9.91
C MET A 294 -8.55 -15.43 8.94
N GLU A 295 -8.50 -15.92 7.70
CA GLU A 295 -7.66 -15.31 6.67
C GLU A 295 -8.38 -14.09 6.06
N MET A 296 -7.66 -12.98 5.88
CA MET A 296 -8.25 -11.74 5.40
C MET A 296 -8.51 -11.73 3.88
N ASN A 297 -7.94 -12.64 3.11
CA ASN A 297 -8.13 -12.68 1.66
C ASN A 297 -9.58 -13.05 1.26
N ASP A 298 -10.23 -13.95 2.01
CA ASP A 298 -11.55 -14.49 1.68
C ASP A 298 -12.50 -14.64 2.90
N ASN A 299 -12.05 -14.25 4.11
CA ASN A 299 -12.76 -14.38 5.39
C ASN A 299 -13.07 -15.82 5.83
N HIS A 300 -12.45 -16.86 5.26
CA HIS A 300 -12.65 -18.21 5.75
C HIS A 300 -12.12 -18.35 7.19
N VAL A 301 -12.73 -19.25 7.97
CA VAL A 301 -12.39 -19.48 9.38
C VAL A 301 -11.94 -20.92 9.56
N GLU A 302 -10.81 -21.10 10.22
CA GLU A 302 -10.26 -22.41 10.58
C GLU A 302 -9.92 -22.46 12.08
N PHE A 303 -9.78 -23.67 12.62
CA PHE A 303 -9.42 -23.89 14.01
C PHE A 303 -8.23 -24.85 14.05
N HIS A 304 -7.13 -24.40 14.63
CA HIS A 304 -5.90 -25.17 14.70
C HIS A 304 -5.32 -25.10 16.10
N THR A 305 -4.61 -26.15 16.49
CA THR A 305 -3.74 -26.05 17.66
C THR A 305 -2.64 -25.03 17.40
N VAL A 306 -2.11 -24.42 18.46
CA VAL A 306 -0.96 -23.51 18.37
C VAL A 306 0.21 -24.19 17.68
N LYS A 307 0.44 -25.48 17.95
CA LYS A 307 1.51 -26.23 17.29
C LYS A 307 1.31 -26.36 15.77
N GLU A 308 0.10 -26.67 15.34
CA GLU A 308 -0.26 -26.75 13.92
C GLU A 308 -0.07 -25.40 13.22
N PHE A 309 -0.54 -24.31 13.82
CA PHE A 309 -0.38 -22.96 13.26
C PHE A 309 1.09 -22.55 13.15
N LEU A 310 1.90 -22.78 14.19
CA LEU A 310 3.33 -22.47 14.15
C LEU A 310 4.06 -23.30 13.07
N ASN A 311 3.74 -24.60 12.97
CA ASN A 311 4.31 -25.46 11.92
C ASN A 311 3.89 -25.00 10.52
N PHE A 312 2.65 -24.57 10.30
CA PHE A 312 2.21 -23.98 9.04
C PHE A 312 2.98 -22.70 8.71
N CYS A 313 3.15 -21.82 9.69
CA CYS A 313 3.88 -20.57 9.51
C CYS A 313 5.35 -20.78 9.12
N VAL A 314 6.00 -21.82 9.64
CA VAL A 314 7.44 -22.08 9.43
C VAL A 314 7.69 -23.04 8.27
N GLU A 315 6.98 -24.17 8.24
CA GLU A 315 7.25 -25.32 7.37
C GLU A 315 6.22 -25.48 6.24
N GLY A 316 5.08 -24.79 6.32
CA GLY A 316 3.98 -24.85 5.34
C GLY A 316 3.02 -26.04 5.54
N PRO A 317 1.99 -26.13 4.68
CA PRO A 317 0.86 -27.05 4.88
C PRO A 317 1.22 -28.53 4.65
N ASP A 318 2.29 -28.81 3.91
CA ASP A 318 2.72 -30.19 3.63
C ASP A 318 3.47 -30.83 4.82
N HIS A 319 3.83 -30.06 5.84
CA HIS A 319 4.54 -30.57 7.00
C HIS A 319 3.59 -31.46 7.84
N PRO A 320 4.00 -32.67 8.27
CA PRO A 320 3.12 -33.60 8.99
C PRO A 320 2.52 -33.05 10.29
N GLY A 321 3.18 -32.07 10.90
CA GLY A 321 2.73 -31.40 12.12
C GLY A 321 1.90 -30.13 11.89
N ALA A 322 1.64 -29.71 10.64
CA ALA A 322 0.87 -28.51 10.35
C ALA A 322 -0.66 -28.73 10.41
N GLY A 323 -1.13 -29.98 10.37
CA GLY A 323 -2.56 -30.26 10.20
C GLY A 323 -3.00 -30.05 8.74
N THR A 324 -4.30 -29.83 8.53
CA THR A 324 -4.88 -29.64 7.18
C THR A 324 -5.37 -28.21 7.02
N TRP A 325 -4.91 -27.50 5.99
CA TRP A 325 -5.23 -26.09 5.76
C TRP A 325 -6.08 -25.90 4.51
N ASN A 326 -7.03 -24.96 4.55
CA ASN A 326 -7.81 -24.53 3.38
C ASN A 326 -7.24 -23.28 2.71
N SER A 327 -6.26 -22.61 3.34
CA SER A 327 -5.59 -21.44 2.78
C SER A 327 -5.00 -21.70 1.39
N ALA A 328 -5.22 -20.75 0.48
CA ALA A 328 -4.57 -20.73 -0.83
C ALA A 328 -3.09 -20.35 -0.76
N PHE A 329 -2.61 -19.85 0.39
CA PHE A 329 -1.23 -19.41 0.59
C PHE A 329 -0.39 -20.50 1.30
N PRO A 330 0.87 -20.74 0.88
CA PRO A 330 1.64 -21.92 1.30
C PRO A 330 2.27 -21.83 2.71
N GLY A 331 1.94 -20.83 3.53
CA GLY A 331 2.65 -20.59 4.79
C GLY A 331 4.12 -20.23 4.55
N LYS A 332 5.04 -20.85 5.31
CA LYS A 332 6.51 -20.70 5.13
C LYS A 332 7.02 -19.25 5.15
N TYR A 333 6.45 -18.43 6.01
CA TYR A 333 6.69 -16.98 6.03
C TYR A 333 8.11 -16.58 6.43
N LEU A 334 8.89 -17.51 7.00
CA LEU A 334 10.29 -17.31 7.41
C LEU A 334 11.30 -17.91 6.41
N GLU A 335 10.83 -18.52 5.31
CA GLU A 335 11.70 -19.18 4.33
C GLU A 335 12.69 -18.19 3.69
N GLY A 336 13.93 -18.64 3.49
CA GLY A 336 15.03 -17.81 2.98
C GLY A 336 15.61 -16.82 4.00
N GLY A 337 15.01 -16.70 5.19
CA GLY A 337 15.47 -15.84 6.27
C GLY A 337 15.29 -14.34 5.99
N ARG A 338 15.74 -13.53 6.95
CA ARG A 338 15.53 -12.06 6.95
C ARG A 338 16.05 -11.37 5.68
N GLU A 339 17.19 -11.80 5.15
CA GLU A 339 17.77 -11.21 3.93
C GLU A 339 16.88 -11.43 2.69
N ALA A 340 16.17 -12.55 2.63
CA ALA A 340 15.18 -12.83 1.59
C ALA A 340 13.80 -12.17 1.87
N GLY A 341 13.67 -11.46 2.99
CA GLY A 341 12.42 -10.84 3.45
C GLY A 341 11.54 -11.76 4.29
N GLY A 342 12.04 -12.93 4.69
CA GLY A 342 11.35 -13.87 5.57
C GLY A 342 11.17 -13.28 6.97
N GLN A 343 9.92 -13.03 7.33
CA GLN A 343 9.49 -12.52 8.62
C GLN A 343 7.96 -12.59 8.76
N LEU A 344 7.49 -12.55 10.00
CA LEU A 344 6.07 -12.32 10.34
C LEU A 344 5.93 -11.09 11.21
N VAL A 345 4.91 -10.28 10.94
CA VAL A 345 4.51 -9.16 11.80
C VAL A 345 3.33 -9.59 12.65
N ASP A 346 3.41 -9.33 13.94
CA ASP A 346 2.38 -9.60 14.94
C ASP A 346 1.87 -8.27 15.49
N GLN A 347 0.61 -7.97 15.21
CA GLN A 347 -0.07 -6.74 15.62
C GLN A 347 -1.30 -7.07 16.46
N ARG A 348 -1.68 -6.20 17.41
CA ARG A 348 -2.94 -6.36 18.13
C ARG A 348 -4.13 -6.28 17.18
N LEU A 349 -5.08 -7.20 17.33
CA LEU A 349 -6.34 -7.13 16.60
C LEU A 349 -7.20 -6.00 17.19
N LEU A 350 -7.51 -5.02 16.35
CA LEU A 350 -8.37 -3.90 16.73
C LEU A 350 -9.82 -4.22 16.37
N PRO A 351 -10.73 -4.36 17.36
CA PRO A 351 -12.10 -4.83 17.11
C PRO A 351 -12.89 -3.93 16.17
N ARG A 352 -12.60 -2.62 16.21
CA ARG A 352 -13.26 -1.60 15.38
C ARG A 352 -12.87 -1.68 13.91
N ILE A 353 -12.02 -2.63 13.48
CA ILE A 353 -11.89 -2.99 12.06
C ILE A 353 -13.24 -3.38 11.43
N ALA A 354 -14.19 -3.89 12.23
CA ALA A 354 -15.57 -4.13 11.81
C ALA A 354 -16.32 -2.86 11.37
N GLU A 355 -15.91 -1.68 11.86
CA GLU A 355 -16.47 -0.39 11.43
C GLU A 355 -15.94 0.01 10.04
N GLY A 356 -14.86 -0.61 9.59
CA GLY A 356 -14.18 -0.33 8.33
C GLY A 356 -12.87 0.43 8.51
N GLU A 357 -11.99 0.27 7.54
CA GLU A 357 -10.71 0.97 7.45
C GLU A 357 -10.87 2.30 6.71
N VAL A 358 -10.01 3.27 7.03
CA VAL A 358 -9.96 4.57 6.35
C VAL A 358 -8.67 4.65 5.56
N ARG A 359 -8.77 4.55 4.23
CA ARG A 359 -7.66 4.78 3.32
C ARG A 359 -7.50 6.28 3.07
N VAL A 360 -6.37 6.83 3.49
CA VAL A 360 -5.97 8.19 3.13
C VAL A 360 -5.14 8.11 1.85
N LEU A 361 -5.69 8.60 0.74
CA LEU A 361 -5.02 8.65 -0.56
C LEU A 361 -4.15 9.91 -0.64
N MET A 362 -2.88 9.70 -0.97
CA MET A 362 -1.83 10.72 -0.91
C MET A 362 -1.16 10.90 -2.26
N VAL A 363 -0.85 12.16 -2.60
CA VAL A 363 0.07 12.53 -3.69
C VAL A 363 1.23 13.30 -3.10
N GLY A 364 2.40 12.64 -2.94
CA GLY A 364 3.48 13.18 -2.14
C GLY A 364 3.00 13.45 -0.70
N ASP A 365 3.02 14.72 -0.29
CA ASP A 365 2.58 15.21 1.01
C ASP A 365 1.13 15.72 1.05
N VAL A 366 0.41 15.65 -0.08
CA VAL A 366 -0.96 16.18 -0.21
C VAL A 366 -1.98 15.05 -0.04
N VAL A 367 -2.94 15.25 0.86
CA VAL A 367 -4.13 14.39 0.97
C VAL A 367 -5.05 14.71 -0.21
N GLN A 368 -5.40 13.70 -0.99
CA GLN A 368 -6.37 13.85 -2.09
C GLN A 368 -7.78 13.43 -1.68
N MET A 369 -7.91 12.37 -0.89
CA MET A 369 -9.21 11.84 -0.47
C MET A 369 -9.06 10.88 0.72
N CYS A 370 -10.05 10.87 1.60
CA CYS A 370 -10.22 9.82 2.58
C CYS A 370 -11.32 8.86 2.09
N ILE A 371 -11.04 7.56 2.08
CA ILE A 371 -11.95 6.52 1.59
C ILE A 371 -12.23 5.57 2.76
N HIS A 372 -13.45 5.61 3.29
CA HIS A 372 -13.89 4.65 4.29
C HIS A 372 -14.36 3.38 3.58
N LYS A 373 -13.71 2.26 3.86
CA LYS A 373 -14.01 0.94 3.31
C LYS A 373 -14.58 0.07 4.42
N LYS A 374 -15.89 -0.14 4.39
CA LYS A 374 -16.60 -0.93 5.40
C LYS A 374 -16.85 -2.34 4.85
N PRO A 375 -16.37 -3.40 5.52
CA PRO A 375 -16.71 -4.78 5.17
C PRO A 375 -18.23 -4.98 5.10
N GLU A 376 -18.71 -5.61 4.03
CA GLU A 376 -20.12 -6.00 3.92
C GLU A 376 -20.45 -7.23 4.78
N SER A 377 -19.46 -8.09 4.99
CA SER A 377 -19.51 -9.22 5.90
C SER A 377 -18.12 -9.51 6.48
N GLY A 378 -18.06 -10.13 7.66
CA GLY A 378 -16.78 -10.43 8.32
C GLY A 378 -16.03 -9.19 8.80
N LEU A 379 -14.70 -9.25 8.77
CA LEU A 379 -13.80 -8.19 9.23
C LEU A 379 -12.85 -7.68 8.14
N SER A 380 -12.82 -8.34 6.97
CA SER A 380 -11.99 -7.93 5.84
C SER A 380 -12.71 -6.98 4.89
N ALA A 381 -12.04 -5.87 4.56
CA ALA A 381 -12.51 -4.93 3.53
C ALA A 381 -11.91 -5.20 2.13
N VAL A 382 -11.32 -6.38 1.95
CA VAL A 382 -10.55 -6.76 0.76
C VAL A 382 -11.45 -7.40 -0.31
N GLY A 383 -11.03 -7.34 -1.58
CA GLY A 383 -11.65 -8.13 -2.66
C GLY A 383 -13.00 -7.60 -3.15
N GLY A 384 -13.38 -6.36 -2.79
CA GLY A 384 -14.64 -5.76 -3.22
C GLY A 384 -15.86 -6.15 -2.39
N MET A 385 -15.68 -6.88 -1.28
CA MET A 385 -16.72 -7.18 -0.31
C MET A 385 -16.91 -6.02 0.68
N SER A 386 -17.06 -4.81 0.14
CA SER A 386 -17.08 -3.59 0.96
C SER A 386 -17.89 -2.47 0.35
N THR A 387 -18.54 -1.74 1.24
CA THR A 387 -19.15 -0.45 0.91
C THR A 387 -18.09 0.66 1.05
N TYR A 388 -17.97 1.49 0.02
CA TYR A 388 -17.01 2.60 -0.02
C TYR A 388 -17.72 3.93 0.17
N THR A 389 -17.22 4.76 1.09
CA THR A 389 -17.66 6.16 1.25
C THR A 389 -16.46 7.09 1.09
N TYR A 390 -16.63 8.14 0.29
CA TYR A 390 -15.56 9.05 -0.12
C TYR A 390 -15.72 10.41 0.56
N PHE A 391 -14.63 10.92 1.12
CA PHE A 391 -14.59 12.17 1.86
C PHE A 391 -13.52 13.07 1.28
N LEU A 392 -13.88 14.33 1.04
CA LEU A 392 -12.95 15.33 0.52
C LEU A 392 -11.91 15.68 1.60
N PRO A 393 -10.71 16.14 1.19
CA PRO A 393 -9.69 16.59 2.14
C PRO A 393 -10.23 17.64 3.10
N GLY A 394 -9.93 17.48 4.39
CA GLY A 394 -10.37 18.39 5.45
C GLY A 394 -11.83 18.22 5.88
N SER A 395 -12.53 17.19 5.39
CA SER A 395 -13.83 16.76 5.93
C SER A 395 -13.75 16.60 7.46
N LYS A 396 -14.79 17.05 8.17
CA LYS A 396 -14.82 17.09 9.65
C LYS A 396 -14.55 15.72 10.27
N GLU A 397 -14.99 14.66 9.60
CA GLU A 397 -14.86 13.26 9.99
C GLU A 397 -13.40 12.83 10.14
N TYR A 398 -12.53 13.29 9.24
CA TYR A 398 -11.14 12.81 9.13
C TYR A 398 -10.08 13.91 9.20
N ALA A 399 -10.46 15.17 9.44
CA ALA A 399 -9.50 16.27 9.56
C ALA A 399 -8.43 16.02 10.64
N GLY A 400 -8.81 15.39 11.76
CA GLY A 400 -7.86 14.98 12.81
C GLY A 400 -6.89 13.90 12.36
N LEU A 401 -7.39 12.89 11.63
CA LEU A 401 -6.57 11.83 11.03
C LEU A 401 -5.56 12.41 10.03
N GLU A 402 -6.01 13.28 9.13
CA GLU A 402 -5.13 13.95 8.16
C GLU A 402 -4.05 14.79 8.84
N ALA A 403 -4.41 15.53 9.90
CA ALA A 403 -3.46 16.35 10.65
C ALA A 403 -2.39 15.49 11.35
N ASN A 404 -2.79 14.36 11.94
CA ASN A 404 -1.85 13.43 12.58
C ASN A 404 -0.91 12.78 11.55
N LEU A 405 -1.44 12.31 10.40
CA LEU A 405 -0.60 11.76 9.34
C LEU A 405 0.42 12.79 8.83
N LYS A 406 -0.02 14.03 8.58
CA LYS A 406 0.89 15.13 8.14
C LYS A 406 1.98 15.42 9.17
N LYS A 407 1.63 15.41 10.46
CA LYS A 407 2.58 15.61 11.55
C LYS A 407 3.61 14.47 11.63
N ASP A 408 3.17 13.22 11.48
CA ASP A 408 4.03 12.06 11.60
C ASP A 408 4.87 11.79 10.34
N MET A 409 4.49 12.30 9.18
CA MET A 409 5.13 12.01 7.89
C MET A 409 6.66 12.18 7.87
N PRO A 410 7.26 13.25 8.42
CA PRO A 410 8.71 13.35 8.49
C PRO A 410 9.33 12.26 9.39
N SER A 411 8.66 11.93 10.49
CA SER A 411 9.10 10.88 11.42
C SER A 411 8.95 9.49 10.79
N ILE A 412 7.93 9.25 9.96
CA ILE A 412 7.75 7.99 9.22
C ILE A 412 8.97 7.73 8.33
N LEU A 413 9.37 8.71 7.51
CA LEU A 413 10.56 8.53 6.67
C LEU A 413 11.80 8.29 7.51
N LYS A 414 11.94 8.96 8.66
CA LYS A 414 13.07 8.74 9.57
C LYS A 414 13.13 7.34 10.15
N VAL A 415 12.04 6.86 10.77
CA VAL A 415 12.03 5.52 11.42
C VAL A 415 12.14 4.38 10.41
N LEU A 416 11.72 4.62 9.16
CA LEU A 416 11.90 3.67 8.06
C LEU A 416 13.29 3.74 7.41
N ASN A 417 14.19 4.61 7.92
CA ASN A 417 15.48 4.91 7.29
C ASN A 417 15.30 5.26 5.81
N LEU A 418 14.41 6.19 5.50
CA LEU A 418 14.13 6.73 4.16
C LEU A 418 14.41 8.24 4.11
N GLU A 419 15.21 8.77 5.04
CA GLU A 419 15.64 10.17 4.99
C GLU A 419 16.39 10.44 3.67
N GLY A 420 15.98 11.49 2.96
CA GLY A 420 16.52 11.86 1.65
C GLY A 420 15.84 11.19 0.46
N GLU A 421 15.02 10.15 0.66
CA GLU A 421 14.14 9.64 -0.40
C GLU A 421 12.96 10.60 -0.62
N PRO A 422 12.49 10.80 -1.85
CA PRO A 422 11.23 11.48 -2.06
C PRO A 422 10.08 10.64 -1.49
N LEU A 423 9.04 11.31 -1.00
CA LEU A 423 7.77 10.64 -0.75
C LEU A 423 7.28 9.95 -2.04
N PRO A 424 6.57 8.82 -1.95
CA PRO A 424 5.94 8.21 -3.10
C PRO A 424 5.04 9.23 -3.81
N LEU A 425 5.02 9.20 -5.14
CA LEU A 425 4.20 10.14 -5.90
C LEU A 425 2.70 9.88 -5.73
N LEU A 426 2.30 8.60 -5.66
CA LEU A 426 0.95 8.17 -5.35
C LEU A 426 1.04 7.01 -4.36
N TRP A 427 0.44 7.18 -3.18
CA TRP A 427 0.47 6.18 -2.12
C TRP A 427 -0.77 6.27 -1.23
N THR A 428 -0.95 5.27 -0.37
CA THR A 428 -1.99 5.29 0.65
C THR A 428 -1.44 4.89 2.01
N ALA A 429 -2.08 5.41 3.05
CA ALA A 429 -2.02 4.87 4.39
C ALA A 429 -3.43 4.39 4.76
N ASP A 430 -3.57 3.11 5.10
CA ASP A 430 -4.85 2.50 5.41
C ASP A 430 -4.94 2.36 6.93
N PHE A 431 -5.88 3.09 7.53
CA PHE A 431 -6.01 3.23 8.97
C PHE A 431 -7.13 2.39 9.54
N ILE A 432 -6.90 1.83 10.71
CA ILE A 432 -7.87 1.08 11.49
C ILE A 432 -8.31 1.97 12.65
N PRO A 433 -9.62 2.25 12.82
CA PRO A 433 -10.10 2.97 13.97
C PRO A 433 -9.89 2.15 15.23
N LYS A 434 -9.67 2.83 16.35
CA LYS A 434 -9.62 2.25 17.69
C LYS A 434 -10.08 3.27 18.72
N ASP A 435 -10.45 2.79 19.88
CA ASP A 435 -10.69 3.65 21.03
C ASP A 435 -9.37 4.26 21.51
N ALA A 436 -9.46 5.39 22.21
CA ALA A 436 -8.29 6.07 22.76
C ALA A 436 -7.51 5.16 23.73
N GLU A 437 -6.18 5.11 23.59
CA GLU A 437 -5.33 4.29 24.49
C GLU A 437 -5.47 4.69 25.96
N ASP A 438 -5.76 5.96 26.23
CA ASP A 438 -5.94 6.50 27.59
C ASP A 438 -7.31 6.16 28.20
N GLY A 439 -8.19 5.48 27.45
CA GLY A 439 -9.52 5.09 27.87
C GLY A 439 -10.57 6.20 27.79
N THR A 440 -10.28 7.34 27.16
CA THR A 440 -11.23 8.44 27.00
C THR A 440 -12.43 8.00 26.13
N PRO A 441 -13.66 7.96 26.69
CA PRO A 441 -14.82 7.49 25.94
C PRO A 441 -15.18 8.39 24.76
N GLY A 442 -15.57 7.79 23.63
CA GLY A 442 -16.06 8.51 22.45
C GLY A 442 -14.96 9.17 21.59
N VAL A 443 -13.69 9.05 21.98
CA VAL A 443 -12.56 9.49 21.14
C VAL A 443 -12.10 8.33 20.26
N THR A 444 -12.06 8.57 18.95
CA THR A 444 -11.51 7.61 17.99
C THR A 444 -10.09 8.01 17.64
N GLU A 445 -9.16 7.09 17.88
CA GLU A 445 -7.80 7.15 17.36
C GLU A 445 -7.68 6.23 16.13
N TYR A 446 -6.63 6.45 15.35
CA TYR A 446 -6.42 5.72 14.10
C TYR A 446 -4.97 5.28 14.03
N VAL A 447 -4.76 4.01 13.70
CA VAL A 447 -3.41 3.46 13.50
C VAL A 447 -3.29 2.86 12.11
N VAL A 448 -2.09 2.90 11.54
CA VAL A 448 -1.84 2.36 10.21
C VAL A 448 -1.84 0.84 10.27
N GLY A 449 -2.69 0.22 9.44
CA GLY A 449 -2.70 -1.21 9.17
C GLY A 449 -1.79 -1.61 8.01
N GLU A 450 -1.57 -0.69 7.06
CA GLU A 450 -0.60 -0.80 5.96
C GLU A 450 -0.32 0.53 5.24
N PHE A 451 0.84 0.62 4.59
CA PHE A 451 1.09 1.59 3.53
C PHE A 451 1.12 0.90 2.18
N ASN A 452 0.52 1.53 1.17
CA ASN A 452 0.65 1.11 -0.22
C ASN A 452 1.44 2.18 -0.96
N CYS A 453 2.69 1.89 -1.34
CA CYS A 453 3.58 2.86 -1.97
C CYS A 453 4.12 2.41 -3.33
N SER A 454 3.68 1.27 -3.84
CA SER A 454 4.07 0.75 -5.16
C SER A 454 2.83 0.55 -6.03
N CYS A 455 2.81 1.17 -7.21
CA CYS A 455 1.78 1.05 -8.23
C CYS A 455 0.31 1.17 -7.74
N VAL A 456 0.04 2.02 -6.75
CA VAL A 456 -1.34 2.27 -6.25
C VAL A 456 -2.25 2.71 -7.38
N GLY A 457 -3.37 2.03 -7.58
CA GLY A 457 -4.27 2.30 -8.70
C GLY A 457 -5.08 3.59 -8.57
N VAL A 458 -5.41 4.18 -9.71
CA VAL A 458 -6.37 5.29 -9.80
C VAL A 458 -7.77 4.69 -9.97
N SER A 459 -8.55 4.60 -8.88
CA SER A 459 -9.74 3.73 -8.80
C SER A 459 -10.76 3.92 -9.92
N LYS A 460 -11.05 5.16 -10.32
CA LYS A 460 -11.99 5.46 -11.41
C LYS A 460 -11.51 4.96 -12.78
N PHE A 461 -10.19 4.93 -13.00
CA PHE A 461 -9.59 4.31 -14.18
C PHE A 461 -9.51 2.79 -14.05
N GLN A 462 -9.32 2.23 -12.86
CA GLN A 462 -9.28 0.77 -12.68
C GLN A 462 -10.59 0.05 -13.06
N ALA A 463 -11.72 0.76 -13.11
CA ALA A 463 -13.01 0.21 -13.52
C ALA A 463 -13.04 -0.34 -14.96
N VAL A 464 -12.04 0.02 -15.79
CA VAL A 464 -11.91 -0.46 -17.17
C VAL A 464 -10.67 -1.36 -17.38
N CYS A 465 -10.04 -1.85 -16.29
CA CYS A 465 -9.04 -2.92 -16.37
C CYS A 465 -9.66 -4.23 -16.90
N GLY A 466 -8.81 -5.18 -17.33
CA GLY A 466 -9.25 -6.49 -17.81
C GLY A 466 -9.09 -6.72 -19.32
N GLY A 467 -8.45 -5.80 -20.05
CA GLY A 467 -7.97 -6.03 -21.41
C GLY A 467 -8.94 -5.75 -22.56
N GLU A 468 -10.24 -5.60 -22.30
CA GLU A 468 -11.23 -5.32 -23.34
C GLU A 468 -11.58 -3.83 -23.46
N LYS A 469 -11.63 -3.14 -22.32
CA LYS A 469 -12.02 -1.73 -22.25
C LYS A 469 -10.81 -0.81 -22.29
N THR A 470 -11.07 0.43 -22.67
CA THR A 470 -10.11 1.51 -22.83
C THR A 470 -10.47 2.68 -21.92
N LEU A 471 -9.58 3.68 -21.87
CA LEU A 471 -9.87 4.94 -21.19
C LEU A 471 -11.11 5.65 -21.75
N ALA A 472 -11.50 5.40 -23.01
CA ALA A 472 -12.72 5.92 -23.63
C ALA A 472 -14.00 5.38 -22.97
N ASP A 473 -13.93 4.21 -22.32
CA ASP A 473 -15.08 3.56 -21.68
C ASP A 473 -15.35 4.06 -20.25
N VAL A 474 -14.48 4.93 -19.71
CA VAL A 474 -14.74 5.65 -18.47
C VAL A 474 -15.73 6.79 -18.76
N ASP A 475 -16.77 6.93 -17.95
CA ASP A 475 -17.70 8.06 -18.06
C ASP A 475 -16.99 9.39 -17.78
N ASP A 476 -17.51 10.50 -18.32
CA ASP A 476 -16.83 11.79 -18.23
C ASP A 476 -16.65 12.27 -16.78
N GLU A 477 -17.62 12.04 -15.90
CA GLU A 477 -17.53 12.43 -14.49
C GLU A 477 -16.37 11.68 -13.80
N GLY A 478 -16.33 10.36 -13.96
CA GLY A 478 -15.26 9.51 -13.45
C GLY A 478 -13.90 9.86 -14.05
N TYR A 479 -13.86 10.16 -15.34
CA TYR A 479 -12.64 10.56 -16.05
C TYR A 479 -12.08 11.87 -15.48
N PHE A 480 -12.89 12.92 -15.39
CA PHE A 480 -12.41 14.22 -14.93
C PHE A 480 -12.07 14.22 -13.44
N GLU A 481 -12.79 13.45 -12.62
CA GLU A 481 -12.44 13.27 -11.21
C GLU A 481 -11.08 12.58 -11.05
N ALA A 482 -10.84 11.52 -11.82
CA ALA A 482 -9.56 10.81 -11.84
C ALA A 482 -8.41 11.69 -12.34
N CYS A 483 -8.67 12.54 -13.35
CA CYS A 483 -7.68 13.47 -13.87
C CYS A 483 -7.22 14.49 -12.82
N LYS A 484 -8.05 14.89 -11.84
CA LYS A 484 -7.59 15.76 -10.74
C LYS A 484 -6.44 15.13 -9.98
N LEU A 485 -6.50 13.81 -9.73
CA LEU A 485 -5.44 13.07 -9.07
C LEU A 485 -4.17 12.98 -9.94
N THR A 486 -4.30 12.61 -11.22
CA THR A 486 -3.13 12.44 -12.09
C THR A 486 -2.47 13.77 -12.47
N ASP A 487 -3.24 14.84 -12.59
CA ASP A 487 -2.73 16.19 -12.80
C ASP A 487 -1.98 16.69 -11.54
N LEU A 488 -2.51 16.39 -10.35
CA LEU A 488 -1.80 16.66 -9.08
C LEU A 488 -0.51 15.86 -8.98
N MET A 489 -0.49 14.59 -9.41
CA MET A 489 0.75 13.79 -9.50
C MET A 489 1.76 14.47 -10.43
N GLY A 490 1.33 14.94 -11.60
CA GLY A 490 2.20 15.70 -12.50
C GLY A 490 2.81 16.92 -11.82
N ALA A 491 1.98 17.76 -11.20
CA ALA A 491 2.43 18.96 -10.49
C ALA A 491 3.42 18.63 -9.36
N LYS A 492 3.10 17.65 -8.50
CA LYS A 492 3.96 17.25 -7.38
C LYS A 492 5.28 16.63 -7.83
N ALA A 493 5.30 15.88 -8.93
CA ALA A 493 6.54 15.36 -9.51
C ALA A 493 7.50 16.50 -9.91
N ILE A 494 6.96 17.57 -10.52
CA ILE A 494 7.75 18.74 -10.91
C ILE A 494 8.21 19.53 -9.68
N ASP A 495 7.37 19.71 -8.66
CA ASP A 495 7.76 20.36 -7.41
C ASP A 495 8.92 19.62 -6.73
N MET A 496 8.86 18.29 -6.66
CA MET A 496 9.91 17.46 -6.09
C MET A 496 11.20 17.54 -6.93
N LEU A 497 11.12 17.54 -8.27
CA LEU A 497 12.28 17.73 -9.14
C LEU A 497 12.95 19.09 -8.92
N LYS A 498 12.14 20.15 -8.82
CA LYS A 498 12.61 21.51 -8.50
C LYS A 498 13.28 21.58 -7.14
N ALA A 499 12.81 20.82 -6.16
CA ALA A 499 13.41 20.79 -4.83
C ALA A 499 14.80 20.14 -4.81
N VAL A 500 15.02 19.10 -5.63
CA VAL A 500 16.30 18.37 -5.69
C VAL A 500 17.37 19.09 -6.54
N LYS A 501 16.96 19.93 -7.51
CA LYS A 501 17.90 20.72 -8.33
C LYS A 501 18.29 22.09 -7.72
N LYS A 502 17.73 22.45 -6.57
CA LYS A 502 18.15 23.62 -5.77
C LYS A 502 19.30 23.25 -4.86
#